data_AF-A0AAJ6UIR0-F1
#
_entry.id   AF-A0AAJ6UIR0-F1
#
_cell.length_a   1.000
_cell.length_b   1.000
_cell.length_c   1.000
_cell.angle_alpha   90.00
_cell.angle_beta   90.00
_cell.angle_gamma   90.00
#
_symmetry.space_group_name_H-M   'P 1'
#
loop_
_entity.id
_entity.type
_entity.pdbx_description
1 polymer ?
#
loop_
_entity_poly.entity_id
_entity_poly.type
_entity_poly.pdbx_seq_one_letter_code
_entity_poly.pdbx_strand_id
1 'polypeptide(L)'
;MDLINSSTPPLCAKGCGFFGSPENKNFCSKCYKDYLKEGLIAEPSKKLSEPIVVTPSFDDNSPDVVTDETTSTTTAVASTSKVKNRCECCNKKVGLMGFECRCGNTFCGVHRYPKEHSCTFDFKTLDKQKLAKQNPLVAGEKLGSRI
;
A
#
# COMPACT_ATOMS: atom_id res chain seq x y z
N MET A 1 -9.63 35.92 37.73
CA MET A 1 -8.89 34.65 37.55
C MET A 1 -9.45 33.97 36.32
N ASP A 2 -8.86 34.29 35.17
CA ASP A 2 -9.58 34.20 33.91
C ASP A 2 -9.03 33.03 33.10
N LEU A 3 -9.89 32.04 32.83
CA LEU A 3 -9.51 30.82 32.12
C LEU A 3 -9.28 31.14 30.64
N ILE A 4 -8.03 31.40 30.28
CA ILE A 4 -7.58 31.33 28.88
C ILE A 4 -6.45 30.31 28.78
N ASN A 5 -6.84 29.05 28.59
CA ASN A 5 -5.95 28.04 28.03
C ASN A 5 -5.70 28.41 26.56
N SER A 6 -4.74 29.31 26.31
CA SER A 6 -4.39 29.81 24.98
C SER A 6 -3.60 28.78 24.17
N SER A 7 -4.17 27.58 24.02
CA SER A 7 -3.59 26.42 23.34
C SER A 7 -3.71 26.55 21.82
N THR A 8 -3.38 27.72 21.28
CA THR A 8 -3.10 27.91 19.85
C THR A 8 -1.64 27.53 19.63
N PRO A 9 -1.32 26.39 19.00
CA PRO A 9 0.08 25.98 18.82
C PRO A 9 0.84 27.03 18.00
N PRO A 10 2.13 27.28 18.30
CA PRO A 10 2.90 28.30 17.62
C PRO A 10 3.02 28.00 16.12
N LEU A 11 3.08 29.05 15.29
CA LEU A 11 3.37 28.88 13.87
C LEU A 11 4.82 28.41 13.68
N CYS A 12 5.05 27.64 12.62
CA CYS A 12 6.36 27.08 12.28
C CYS A 12 7.43 28.17 12.19
N ALA A 13 8.56 27.98 12.87
CA ALA A 13 9.65 28.96 12.90
C ALA A 13 10.33 29.22 11.54
N LYS A 14 10.11 28.38 10.51
CA LYS A 14 10.45 28.71 9.10
C LYS A 14 9.37 29.52 8.36
N GLY A 15 8.39 30.11 9.07
CA GLY A 15 7.39 31.04 8.53
C GLY A 15 6.33 30.44 7.59
N CYS A 16 6.28 29.11 7.41
CA CYS A 16 5.52 28.46 6.33
C CYS A 16 3.99 28.34 6.53
N GLY A 17 3.40 29.10 7.45
CA GLY A 17 1.95 29.15 7.67
C GLY A 17 1.29 27.92 8.32
N PHE A 18 2.06 26.86 8.65
CA PHE A 18 1.59 25.68 9.36
C PHE A 18 2.12 25.66 10.81
N PHE A 19 1.45 24.98 11.73
CA PHE A 19 1.82 24.90 13.15
C PHE A 19 3.10 24.09 13.42
N GLY A 20 3.88 24.48 14.42
CA GLY A 20 5.07 23.79 14.89
C GLY A 20 4.89 23.14 16.28
N SER A 21 5.59 22.04 16.52
CA SER A 21 5.64 21.40 17.85
C SER A 21 6.92 21.82 18.58
N PRO A 22 6.89 22.05 19.91
CA PRO A 22 8.08 22.42 20.68
C PRO A 22 9.18 21.35 20.61
N GLU A 23 8.78 20.07 20.64
CA GLU A 23 9.64 18.88 20.46
C GLU A 23 10.49 18.96 19.18
N ASN A 24 9.90 19.50 18.10
CA ASN A 24 10.52 19.62 16.78
C ASN A 24 11.11 21.03 16.56
N LYS A 25 11.59 21.69 17.64
CA LYS A 25 12.15 23.05 17.64
C LYS A 25 11.18 24.11 17.08
N ASN A 26 9.88 23.96 17.32
CA ASN A 26 8.81 24.76 16.73
C ASN A 26 8.77 24.74 15.19
N PHE A 27 9.27 23.68 14.54
CA PHE A 27 9.08 23.45 13.10
C PHE A 27 7.87 22.54 12.84
N CYS A 28 7.23 22.71 11.68
CA CYS A 28 6.24 21.76 11.19
C CYS A 28 6.89 20.46 10.67
N SER A 29 6.09 19.39 10.54
CA SER A 29 6.55 18.06 10.12
C SER A 29 7.27 17.99 8.76
N LYS A 30 7.09 19.00 7.89
CA LYS A 30 7.85 19.17 6.64
C LYS A 30 9.16 19.91 6.89
N CYS A 31 9.10 21.13 7.43
CA CYS A 31 10.28 21.95 7.69
C CYS A 31 11.27 21.30 8.67
N TYR A 32 10.81 20.44 9.58
CA TYR A 32 11.67 19.64 10.45
C TYR A 32 12.43 18.56 9.67
N LYS A 33 11.77 17.85 8.74
CA LYS A 33 12.45 16.89 7.84
C LYS A 33 13.46 17.56 6.94
N ASP A 34 13.19 18.79 6.51
CA ASP A 34 14.13 19.55 5.69
C ASP A 34 15.31 20.08 6.54
N TYR A 35 15.06 20.55 7.77
CA TYR A 35 16.11 20.87 8.75
C TYR A 35 17.01 19.67 9.10
N LEU A 36 16.45 18.46 9.22
CA LEU A 36 17.25 17.25 9.43
C LEU A 36 18.14 16.90 8.22
N LYS A 37 17.74 17.22 6.98
CA LYS A 37 18.60 17.06 5.80
C LYS A 37 19.69 18.13 5.76
N GLU A 38 19.33 19.38 6.04
CA GLU A 38 20.28 20.51 6.11
C GLU A 38 21.40 20.20 7.13
N GLY A 39 21.05 19.71 8.31
CA GLY A 39 21.99 19.29 9.35
C GLY A 39 22.80 18.01 9.06
N LEU A 40 22.52 17.30 7.96
CA LEU A 40 23.34 16.18 7.46
C LEU A 40 24.22 16.59 6.27
N ILE A 41 24.12 17.83 5.80
CA ILE A 41 24.83 18.36 4.61
C ILE A 41 25.84 19.46 5.01
N ALA A 42 25.73 20.03 6.22
CA ALA A 42 26.63 21.04 6.74
C ALA A 42 27.32 20.61 8.05
N GLU A 43 28.56 20.11 7.95
CA GLU A 43 29.72 20.48 8.80
C GLU A 43 30.99 19.69 8.39
N PRO A 44 32.10 20.34 7.99
CA PRO A 44 33.34 19.64 7.63
C PRO A 44 34.39 19.62 8.77
N SER A 45 34.71 18.41 9.24
CA SER A 45 35.94 18.04 10.01
C SER A 45 36.17 18.59 11.43
N LYS A 46 36.01 17.69 12.42
CA LYS A 46 37.01 17.46 13.49
C LYS A 46 37.23 15.94 13.70
N LYS A 47 38.33 15.59 14.36
CA LYS A 47 38.87 14.21 14.57
C LYS A 47 39.13 13.99 16.08
N LEU A 48 39.26 12.77 16.64
CA LEU A 48 39.24 11.38 16.13
C LEU A 48 38.39 10.55 17.17
N SER A 49 38.44 9.24 17.48
CA SER A 49 39.21 8.05 17.06
C SER A 49 38.56 6.74 17.53
N GLU A 50 38.53 5.75 16.63
CA GLU A 50 38.73 4.29 16.86
C GLU A 50 37.71 3.46 17.68
N PRO A 51 37.70 2.12 17.52
CA PRO A 51 36.51 1.30 17.76
C PRO A 51 36.61 0.31 18.94
N ILE A 52 35.45 -0.15 19.43
CA ILE A 52 35.33 -1.36 20.25
C ILE A 52 34.22 -2.25 19.70
N VAL A 53 34.56 -3.51 19.42
CA VAL A 53 33.65 -4.59 19.01
C VAL A 53 33.44 -5.57 20.17
N VAL A 54 32.20 -5.96 20.45
CA VAL A 54 31.85 -7.30 20.98
C VAL A 54 30.45 -7.69 20.47
N THR A 55 30.35 -8.89 19.89
CA THR A 55 29.11 -9.67 19.67
C THR A 55 29.31 -11.01 20.39
N PRO A 56 28.26 -11.67 20.94
CA PRO A 56 27.39 -12.57 20.16
C PRO A 56 25.89 -12.46 20.62
N SER A 57 24.90 -13.24 20.17
CA SER A 57 24.91 -14.58 19.55
C SER A 57 23.87 -14.77 18.44
N PHE A 58 24.05 -15.87 17.69
CA PHE A 58 23.22 -16.36 16.60
C PHE A 58 22.63 -17.74 16.96
N ASP A 59 21.50 -18.08 16.34
CA ASP A 59 21.20 -19.42 15.82
C ASP A 59 20.80 -19.17 14.35
N ASP A 60 21.59 -19.63 13.37
CA ASP A 60 21.49 -20.95 12.70
C ASP A 60 20.24 -21.07 11.79
N ASN A 61 20.30 -21.46 10.52
CA ASN A 61 21.32 -22.22 9.77
C ASN A 61 21.58 -21.64 8.35
N SER A 62 22.68 -22.06 7.70
CA SER A 62 23.03 -21.75 6.29
C SER A 62 23.77 -22.97 5.71
N PRO A 63 23.44 -23.42 4.48
CA PRO A 63 24.28 -23.08 3.31
C PRO A 63 23.45 -23.00 1.97
N ASP A 64 24.00 -22.73 0.77
CA ASP A 64 25.40 -22.50 0.37
C ASP A 64 25.59 -21.51 -0.81
N VAL A 65 26.80 -20.94 -0.86
CA VAL A 65 27.64 -20.52 -2.02
C VAL A 65 27.01 -20.29 -3.42
N VAL A 66 27.16 -19.04 -3.91
CA VAL A 66 27.67 -18.59 -5.25
C VAL A 66 27.14 -19.35 -6.49
N THR A 67 26.51 -18.68 -7.47
CA THR A 67 27.19 -17.78 -8.44
C THR A 67 26.22 -16.80 -9.13
N ASP A 68 26.75 -15.76 -9.77
CA ASP A 68 26.04 -14.89 -10.71
C ASP A 68 25.47 -15.69 -11.89
N GLU A 69 24.16 -15.59 -12.15
CA GLU A 69 23.63 -15.76 -13.52
C GLU A 69 22.31 -14.99 -13.73
N THR A 70 22.18 -14.35 -14.90
CA THR A 70 20.98 -13.58 -15.28
C THR A 70 19.93 -14.48 -15.96
N THR A 71 19.07 -15.12 -15.17
CA THR A 71 18.04 -16.04 -15.71
C THR A 71 16.62 -15.48 -15.57
N SER A 72 16.22 -14.65 -16.54
CA SER A 72 14.82 -14.24 -16.71
C SER A 72 13.99 -15.35 -17.36
N THR A 73 13.48 -16.33 -16.58
CA THR A 73 12.62 -17.39 -17.13
C THR A 73 11.20 -16.90 -17.38
N THR A 74 11.06 -16.26 -18.54
CA THR A 74 9.81 -16.03 -19.23
C THR A 74 8.95 -17.30 -19.34
N THR A 75 7.72 -17.26 -18.84
CA THR A 75 6.60 -17.91 -19.55
C THR A 75 5.96 -16.84 -20.44
N ALA A 76 6.44 -16.72 -21.67
CA ALA A 76 6.12 -15.58 -22.52
C ALA A 76 4.76 -15.72 -23.24
N VAL A 77 3.86 -14.77 -22.99
CA VAL A 77 3.09 -14.10 -24.06
C VAL A 77 2.90 -12.62 -23.74
N ALA A 78 3.27 -11.77 -24.70
CA ALA A 78 2.87 -10.37 -24.89
C ALA A 78 3.08 -9.32 -23.76
N SER A 79 4.03 -8.42 -24.03
CA SER A 79 4.07 -7.00 -23.61
C SER A 79 4.37 -6.64 -22.15
N THR A 80 5.48 -5.92 -21.96
CA THR A 80 5.81 -5.09 -20.79
C THR A 80 4.95 -3.82 -20.74
N SER A 81 3.62 -3.99 -20.76
CA SER A 81 2.68 -2.86 -20.75
C SER A 81 2.73 -2.13 -19.40
N LYS A 82 3.18 -0.87 -19.45
CA LYS A 82 3.31 0.02 -18.29
C LYS A 82 1.94 0.18 -17.59
N VAL A 83 1.78 -0.46 -16.43
CA VAL A 83 0.48 -0.67 -15.74
C VAL A 83 -0.36 0.62 -15.77
N LYS A 84 -1.46 0.58 -16.54
CA LYS A 84 -2.27 1.75 -16.85
C LYS A 84 -3.01 2.22 -15.59
N ASN A 85 -2.40 3.14 -14.85
CA ASN A 85 -2.96 3.76 -13.64
C ASN A 85 -4.07 4.79 -13.98
N ARG A 86 -4.99 4.42 -14.89
CA ARG A 86 -6.13 5.20 -15.39
C ARG A 86 -7.40 4.34 -15.40
N CYS A 87 -8.55 5.01 -15.34
CA CYS A 87 -9.85 4.40 -15.59
C CYS A 87 -10.05 4.17 -17.09
N GLU A 88 -10.38 2.96 -17.53
CA GLU A 88 -10.52 2.65 -18.97
C GLU A 88 -11.63 3.49 -19.63
N CYS A 89 -12.80 3.65 -18.98
CA CYS A 89 -13.93 4.43 -19.53
C CYS A 89 -13.68 5.92 -19.76
N CYS A 90 -12.92 6.58 -18.88
CA CYS A 90 -12.83 8.06 -18.87
C CYS A 90 -11.40 8.60 -18.81
N ASN A 91 -10.38 7.74 -18.90
CA ASN A 91 -8.96 8.06 -18.86
C ASN A 91 -8.47 8.90 -17.65
N LYS A 92 -9.31 9.10 -16.63
CA LYS A 92 -8.94 9.76 -15.37
C LYS A 92 -7.86 8.93 -14.66
N LYS A 93 -6.76 9.56 -14.26
CA LYS A 93 -5.70 8.92 -13.47
C LYS A 93 -6.26 8.47 -12.12
N VAL A 94 -6.10 7.19 -11.78
CA VAL A 94 -6.61 6.61 -10.52
C VAL A 94 -5.51 6.33 -9.51
N GLY A 95 -4.28 6.06 -9.97
CA GLY A 95 -3.17 5.68 -9.09
C GLY A 95 -3.52 4.46 -8.24
N LEU A 96 -3.07 4.48 -6.97
CA LEU A 96 -3.35 3.45 -5.97
C LEU A 96 -4.85 3.31 -5.60
N MET A 97 -5.69 4.27 -5.98
CA MET A 97 -7.16 4.24 -5.76
C MET A 97 -7.93 3.68 -6.97
N GLY A 98 -7.24 2.95 -7.86
CA GLY A 98 -7.88 2.22 -8.95
C GLY A 98 -8.60 0.97 -8.47
N PHE A 99 -9.82 0.77 -8.94
CA PHE A 99 -10.56 -0.47 -8.72
C PHE A 99 -10.41 -1.38 -9.95
N GLU A 100 -9.81 -2.55 -9.77
CA GLU A 100 -9.86 -3.62 -10.77
C GLU A 100 -11.28 -4.19 -10.88
N CYS A 101 -11.64 -4.69 -12.06
CA CYS A 101 -12.86 -5.45 -12.28
C CYS A 101 -12.55 -6.86 -12.82
N ARG A 102 -13.51 -7.77 -12.72
CA ARG A 102 -13.41 -9.17 -13.20
C ARG A 102 -13.16 -9.27 -14.71
N CYS A 103 -13.34 -8.20 -15.48
CA CYS A 103 -12.94 -8.08 -16.89
C CYS A 103 -11.46 -7.71 -17.13
N GLY A 104 -10.63 -7.56 -16.08
CA GLY A 104 -9.20 -7.27 -16.17
C GLY A 104 -8.81 -5.78 -16.24
N ASN A 105 -9.79 -4.87 -16.46
CA ASN A 105 -9.53 -3.44 -16.56
C ASN A 105 -9.63 -2.71 -15.20
N THR A 106 -8.96 -1.56 -15.09
CA THR A 106 -8.98 -0.68 -13.92
C THR A 106 -9.93 0.51 -14.12
N PHE A 107 -10.63 0.91 -13.06
CA PHE A 107 -11.67 1.94 -13.07
C PHE A 107 -11.53 2.93 -11.91
N CYS A 108 -12.10 4.13 -12.05
CA CYS A 108 -12.25 5.09 -10.96
C CYS A 108 -13.52 4.80 -10.14
N GLY A 109 -13.68 5.45 -8.98
CA GLY A 109 -14.82 5.22 -8.08
C GLY A 109 -16.22 5.35 -8.71
N VAL A 110 -16.37 6.14 -9.77
CA VAL A 110 -17.64 6.22 -10.54
C VAL A 110 -17.82 4.97 -11.40
N HIS A 111 -16.89 4.69 -12.31
CA HIS A 111 -16.99 3.56 -13.25
C HIS A 111 -16.67 2.18 -12.61
N ARG A 112 -16.58 2.09 -11.28
CA ARG A 112 -16.30 0.84 -10.55
C ARG A 112 -17.36 -0.24 -10.79
N TYR A 113 -18.62 0.15 -10.96
CA TYR A 113 -19.74 -0.78 -11.05
C TYR A 113 -19.93 -1.29 -12.49
N PRO A 114 -20.29 -2.58 -12.71
CA PRO A 114 -20.40 -3.18 -14.05
C PRO A 114 -21.34 -2.45 -15.02
N LYS A 115 -22.37 -1.76 -14.50
CA LYS A 115 -23.32 -0.96 -15.28
C LYS A 115 -22.66 0.29 -15.90
N GLU A 116 -21.72 0.89 -15.18
CA GLU A 116 -21.07 2.17 -15.53
C GLU A 116 -19.93 2.00 -16.55
N HIS A 117 -19.49 0.75 -16.79
CA HIS A 117 -18.44 0.42 -17.76
C HIS A 117 -18.83 -0.68 -18.76
N SER A 118 -20.13 -0.98 -18.89
CA SER A 118 -20.67 -2.02 -19.79
C SER A 118 -19.87 -3.34 -19.73
N CYS A 119 -19.71 -3.89 -18.53
CA CYS A 119 -18.80 -5.01 -18.28
C CYS A 119 -19.15 -6.25 -19.12
N THR A 120 -18.18 -6.74 -19.90
CA THR A 120 -18.28 -7.95 -20.73
C THR A 120 -18.14 -9.25 -19.94
N PHE A 121 -17.78 -9.18 -18.65
CA PHE A 121 -17.62 -10.36 -17.79
C PHE A 121 -18.97 -10.95 -17.38
N ASP A 122 -19.17 -12.26 -17.53
CA ASP A 122 -20.41 -12.90 -17.04
C ASP A 122 -20.35 -13.23 -15.55
N PHE A 123 -20.92 -12.33 -14.75
CA PHE A 123 -21.16 -12.53 -13.32
C PHE A 123 -22.12 -13.70 -13.05
N LYS A 124 -23.11 -13.95 -13.93
CA LYS A 124 -24.22 -14.87 -13.66
C LYS A 124 -23.76 -16.33 -13.67
N THR A 125 -22.97 -16.77 -14.64
CA THR A 125 -22.45 -18.15 -14.65
C THR A 125 -21.45 -18.40 -13.53
N LEU A 126 -20.52 -17.49 -13.26
CA LEU A 126 -19.54 -17.69 -12.19
C LEU A 126 -20.23 -17.73 -10.81
N ASP A 127 -21.13 -16.80 -10.53
CA ASP A 127 -21.76 -16.72 -9.20
C ASP A 127 -22.85 -17.82 -9.03
N LYS A 128 -23.45 -18.33 -10.12
CA LYS A 128 -24.17 -19.64 -10.11
C LYS A 128 -23.23 -20.81 -9.77
N GLN A 129 -22.04 -20.88 -10.36
CA GLN A 129 -21.10 -21.97 -10.10
C GLN A 129 -20.62 -21.96 -8.63
N LYS A 130 -20.41 -20.77 -8.04
CA LYS A 130 -20.13 -20.63 -6.61
C LYS A 130 -21.31 -21.11 -5.76
N LEU A 131 -22.53 -20.64 -6.04
CA LEU A 131 -23.71 -21.06 -5.29
C LEU A 131 -23.91 -22.59 -5.35
N ALA A 132 -23.75 -23.20 -6.51
CA ALA A 132 -23.84 -24.65 -6.68
C ALA A 132 -22.75 -25.43 -5.89
N LYS A 133 -21.55 -24.86 -5.73
CA LYS A 133 -20.47 -25.43 -4.90
C LYS A 133 -20.66 -25.21 -3.40
N GLN A 134 -21.42 -24.19 -3.00
CA GLN A 134 -21.59 -23.78 -1.60
C GLN A 134 -22.94 -24.18 -0.98
N ASN A 135 -23.92 -24.59 -1.78
CA ASN A 135 -25.24 -24.99 -1.30
C ASN A 135 -25.18 -26.39 -0.65
N PRO A 136 -25.39 -26.52 0.68
CA PRO A 136 -25.37 -27.83 1.34
C PRO A 136 -26.58 -28.67 0.90
N LEU A 137 -26.37 -29.96 0.68
CA LEU A 137 -27.42 -30.89 0.27
C LEU A 137 -28.31 -31.25 1.48
N VAL A 138 -29.41 -30.50 1.65
CA VAL A 138 -30.44 -30.79 2.66
C VAL A 138 -31.30 -31.98 2.20
N ALA A 139 -30.76 -33.18 2.36
CA ALA A 139 -31.48 -34.43 2.13
C ALA A 139 -32.30 -34.81 3.38
N GLY A 140 -33.59 -34.49 3.37
CA GLY A 140 -34.53 -35.00 4.38
C GLY A 140 -34.85 -36.48 4.16
N GLU A 141 -35.02 -37.23 5.24
CA GLU A 141 -35.34 -38.65 5.18
C GLU A 141 -36.70 -38.89 4.51
N LYS A 142 -36.74 -39.74 3.48
CA LYS A 142 -37.93 -39.97 2.67
C LYS A 142 -38.91 -40.87 3.44
N LEU A 143 -39.95 -40.25 4.00
CA LEU A 143 -41.02 -40.91 4.78
C LEU A 143 -41.74 -42.00 3.96
N GLY A 144 -41.22 -43.23 4.01
CA GLY A 144 -41.78 -44.39 3.32
C GLY A 144 -43.00 -45.02 4.01
N SER A 145 -43.11 -44.85 5.33
CA SER A 145 -44.21 -45.37 6.14
C SER A 145 -44.44 -44.51 7.38
N ARG A 146 -45.46 -43.65 7.33
CA ARG A 146 -46.15 -43.18 8.54
C ARG A 146 -47.43 -43.99 8.69
N ILE A 147 -47.59 -44.56 9.86
CA ILE A 147 -48.81 -45.20 10.38
C ILE A 147 -49.58 -44.11 11.15
#